data_AF-A0A0D2VVC1-F1
#
_entry.id   AF-A0A0D2VVC1-F1
#
_cell.length_a   1.000
_cell.length_b   1.000
_cell.length_c   1.000
_cell.angle_alpha   90.00
_cell.angle_beta   90.00
_cell.angle_gamma   90.00
#
_symmetry.space_group_name_H-M   'P 1'
#
loop_
_entity.id
_entity.type
_entity.pdbx_description
1 polymer ?
#
loop_
_entity_poly.entity_id
_entity_poly.type
_entity_poly.pdbx_seq_one_letter_code
_entity_poly.pdbx_strand_id
1 'polypeptide(L)'
;MASKNQLHHHFTCLALLIFILGVCEATSRAALEDASMYERHQQWMVQFGRVYKDTNERQKRFQIFKQNVARIDSFNAANNKPYKLGMNQFADLTNQEF
;
A
#
# COMPACT_ATOMS: atom_id res chain seq x y z
N MET A 1 -9.70 48.13 -10.40
CA MET A 1 -9.82 47.25 -9.20
C MET A 1 -10.43 45.89 -9.54
N ALA A 2 -11.51 45.82 -10.33
CA ALA A 2 -12.17 44.56 -10.72
C ALA A 2 -11.29 43.53 -11.47
N SER A 3 -10.45 43.95 -12.43
CA SER A 3 -9.62 43.04 -13.24
C SER A 3 -8.53 42.31 -12.43
N LYS A 4 -7.93 42.95 -11.41
CA LYS A 4 -6.95 42.31 -10.52
C LYS A 4 -7.59 41.21 -9.65
N ASN A 5 -8.82 41.45 -9.19
CA ASN A 5 -9.58 40.46 -8.41
C ASN A 5 -9.98 39.27 -9.27
N GLN A 6 -10.38 39.50 -10.53
CA GLN A 6 -10.69 38.43 -11.47
C GLN A 6 -9.45 37.58 -11.79
N LEU A 7 -8.30 38.21 -12.04
CA LEU A 7 -7.03 37.51 -12.28
C LEU A 7 -6.60 36.68 -11.05
N HIS A 8 -6.73 37.24 -9.85
CA HIS A 8 -6.45 36.51 -8.61
C HIS A 8 -7.38 35.30 -8.45
N HIS A 9 -8.67 35.45 -8.76
CA HIS A 9 -9.64 34.38 -8.71
C HIS A 9 -9.36 33.26 -9.73
N HIS A 10 -8.82 33.61 -10.91
CA HIS A 10 -8.35 32.61 -11.88
C HIS A 10 -7.15 31.82 -11.36
N PHE A 11 -6.17 32.49 -10.74
CA PHE A 11 -5.01 31.82 -10.16
C PHE A 11 -5.39 30.92 -8.98
N THR A 12 -6.32 31.35 -8.12
CA THR A 12 -6.80 30.51 -7.01
C THR A 12 -7.57 29.29 -7.52
N CYS A 13 -8.45 29.45 -8.52
CA CYS A 13 -9.12 28.31 -9.16
C CYS A 13 -8.12 27.33 -9.79
N LEU A 14 -7.12 27.82 -10.51
CA LEU A 14 -6.09 26.98 -11.11
C LEU A 14 -5.30 26.19 -10.06
N ALA A 15 -4.90 26.85 -8.96
CA ALA A 15 -4.19 26.19 -7.87
C ALA A 15 -5.04 25.09 -7.21
N LEU A 16 -6.33 25.33 -6.98
CA LEU A 16 -7.24 24.31 -6.45
C LEU A 16 -7.41 23.13 -7.40
N LEU A 17 -7.53 23.37 -8.71
CA LEU A 17 -7.64 22.31 -9.70
C LEU A 17 -6.38 21.43 -9.72
N ILE A 18 -5.20 22.03 -9.69
CA ILE A 18 -3.92 21.29 -9.63
C ILE A 18 -3.85 20.45 -8.35
N PHE A 19 -4.26 21.01 -7.21
CA PHE A 19 -4.28 20.28 -5.94
C PHE A 19 -5.23 19.07 -5.99
N ILE A 20 -6.45 19.26 -6.49
CA ILE A 20 -7.44 18.17 -6.64
C ILE A 20 -6.90 17.08 -7.57
N LEU A 21 -6.32 17.44 -8.72
CA LEU A 21 -5.71 16.48 -9.64
C LEU A 21 -4.59 15.68 -8.98
N GLY A 22 -3.71 16.35 -8.22
CA GLY A 22 -2.64 15.69 -7.47
C GLY A 22 -3.17 14.69 -6.43
N VAL A 23 -4.23 15.03 -5.71
CA VAL A 23 -4.87 14.12 -4.74
C VAL A 23 -5.54 12.94 -5.44
N CYS A 24 -6.24 13.17 -6.56
CA CYS A 24 -6.85 12.10 -7.36
C CYS A 24 -5.80 11.11 -7.88
N GLU A 25 -4.65 11.60 -8.35
CA GLU A 25 -3.56 10.72 -8.80
C GLU A 25 -2.98 9.89 -7.65
N ALA A 26 -2.68 10.54 -6.51
CA ALA A 26 -2.12 9.87 -5.35
C ALA A 26 -3.04 8.76 -4.81
N THR A 27 -4.34 9.04 -4.71
CA THR A 27 -5.35 8.06 -4.28
C THR A 27 -5.49 6.90 -5.27
N SER A 28 -5.46 7.18 -6.58
CA SER A 28 -5.50 6.15 -7.61
C SER A 28 -4.28 5.22 -7.54
N ARG A 29 -3.08 5.78 -7.35
CA ARG A 29 -1.85 4.99 -7.18
C ARG A 29 -1.90 4.10 -5.94
N ALA A 30 -2.33 4.64 -4.80
CA ALA A 30 -2.48 3.88 -3.58
C ALA A 30 -3.49 2.72 -3.73
N ALA A 31 -4.62 2.97 -4.40
CA ALA A 31 -5.61 1.93 -4.68
C ALA A 31 -5.07 0.79 -5.57
N LEU A 32 -4.28 1.14 -6.59
CA LEU A 32 -3.63 0.15 -7.46
C LEU A 32 -2.59 -0.69 -6.71
N GLU A 33 -1.80 -0.06 -5.83
CA GLU A 33 -0.83 -0.76 -4.99
C GLU A 33 -1.52 -1.73 -4.02
N ASP A 34 -2.61 -1.29 -3.39
CA ASP A 34 -3.41 -2.13 -2.49
C ASP A 34 -4.04 -3.32 -3.22
N ALA A 35 -4.56 -3.10 -4.43
CA ALA A 35 -5.11 -4.18 -5.26
C ALA A 35 -4.03 -5.22 -5.64
N SER A 36 -2.85 -4.76 -6.04
CA SER A 36 -1.70 -5.62 -6.35
C SER A 36 -1.24 -6.42 -5.13
N MET A 37 -1.15 -5.78 -3.95
CA MET A 37 -0.77 -6.46 -2.71
C MET A 37 -1.81 -7.49 -2.29
N TYR A 38 -3.09 -7.19 -2.48
CA TYR A 38 -4.17 -8.12 -2.19
C TYR A 38 -4.13 -9.36 -3.10
N GLU A 39 -3.80 -9.21 -4.38
CA GLU A 39 -3.57 -10.34 -5.29
C GLU A 39 -2.41 -11.22 -4.82
N ARG A 40 -1.28 -10.61 -4.45
CA ARG A 40 -0.12 -11.34 -3.88
C ARG A 40 -0.51 -12.13 -2.63
N HIS A 41 -1.33 -11.54 -1.75
CA HIS A 41 -1.86 -12.24 -0.57
C HIS A 41 -2.73 -13.44 -0.97
N GLN A 42 -3.61 -13.31 -1.97
CA GLN A 42 -4.41 -14.44 -2.44
C GLN A 42 -3.56 -15.58 -3.00
N GLN A 43 -2.55 -15.27 -3.82
CA GLN A 43 -1.64 -16.26 -4.38
C GLN A 43 -0.87 -16.98 -3.26
N TRP A 44 -0.37 -16.23 -2.28
CA TRP A 44 0.30 -16.78 -1.11
C TRP A 44 -0.64 -17.66 -0.26
N MET A 45 -1.89 -17.23 -0.06
CA MET A 45 -2.89 -18.03 0.66
C MET A 45 -3.12 -19.38 -0.03
N VAL A 46 -3.26 -19.39 -1.36
CA VAL A 46 -3.42 -20.62 -2.14
C VAL A 46 -2.18 -21.50 -2.00
N GLN A 47 -0.98 -20.92 -2.15
CA GLN A 47 0.29 -21.64 -2.05
C GLN A 47 0.46 -22.37 -0.71
N PHE A 48 0.04 -21.74 0.40
CA PHE A 48 0.21 -22.28 1.75
C PHE A 48 -1.08 -22.82 2.38
N GLY A 49 -2.15 -22.99 1.59
CA GLY A 49 -3.42 -23.56 2.06
C GLY A 49 -4.09 -22.75 3.17
N ARG A 50 -3.97 -21.42 3.15
CA ARG A 50 -4.51 -20.55 4.20
C ARG A 50 -5.99 -20.31 4.03
N VAL A 51 -6.74 -20.64 5.08
CA VAL A 51 -8.18 -20.37 5.22
C VAL A 51 -8.38 -19.64 6.53
N TYR A 52 -9.10 -18.51 6.49
CA TYR A 52 -9.40 -17.71 7.66
C TYR A 52 -10.83 -17.95 8.13
N LYS A 53 -11.04 -17.76 9.43
CA LYS A 53 -12.35 -17.94 10.08
C LYS A 53 -13.42 -17.01 9.49
N ASP A 54 -13.08 -15.74 9.29
CA ASP A 54 -13.99 -14.70 8.85
C ASP A 54 -13.24 -13.55 8.16
N THR A 55 -14.00 -12.60 7.62
CA THR A 55 -13.47 -11.44 6.90
C THR A 55 -12.63 -10.53 7.80
N ASN A 56 -12.95 -10.42 9.09
CA ASN A 56 -12.19 -9.58 10.01
C ASN A 56 -10.81 -10.17 10.28
N GLU A 57 -10.73 -11.48 10.51
CA GLU A 57 -9.45 -12.18 10.66
C GLU A 57 -8.65 -12.13 9.35
N ARG A 58 -9.30 -12.34 8.20
CA ARG A 58 -8.64 -12.20 6.90
C ARG A 58 -8.07 -10.80 6.69
N GLN A 59 -8.81 -9.76 7.06
CA GLN A 59 -8.34 -8.38 6.96
C GLN A 59 -7.16 -8.12 7.90
N LYS A 60 -7.23 -8.57 9.16
CA LYS A 60 -6.11 -8.47 10.11
C LYS A 60 -4.85 -9.16 9.58
N ARG A 61 -5.00 -10.39 9.09
CA ARG A 61 -3.90 -11.20 8.53
C ARG A 61 -3.34 -10.60 7.26
N PHE A 62 -4.17 -9.99 6.42
CA PHE A 62 -3.72 -9.24 5.26
C PHE A 62 -2.85 -8.03 5.65
N GLN A 63 -3.20 -7.28 6.70
CA GLN A 63 -2.39 -6.16 7.16
C GLN A 63 -1.01 -6.62 7.68
N ILE A 64 -0.97 -7.72 8.42
CA ILE A 64 0.30 -8.31 8.88
C ILE A 64 1.13 -8.80 7.70
N PHE A 65 0.50 -9.47 6.73
CA PHE A 65 1.13 -9.88 5.48
C PHE A 65 1.77 -8.71 4.74
N LYS A 66 1.04 -7.61 4.55
CA LYS A 66 1.54 -6.39 3.89
C LYS A 66 2.77 -5.83 4.61
N GLN A 67 2.75 -5.78 5.95
CA GLN A 67 3.90 -5.32 6.75
C GLN A 67 5.11 -6.24 6.58
N ASN A 68 4.92 -7.56 6.60
CA ASN A 68 6.00 -8.52 6.45
C ASN A 68 6.60 -8.51 5.03
N VAL A 69 5.77 -8.35 3.99
CA VAL A 69 6.25 -8.16 2.61
C VAL A 69 7.09 -6.89 2.50
N ALA A 70 6.60 -5.76 3.01
CA ALA A 70 7.35 -4.51 2.99
C ALA A 70 8.69 -4.62 3.75
N ARG A 71 8.72 -5.37 4.85
CA ARG A 71 9.96 -5.66 5.59
C ARG A 71 10.94 -6.50 4.78
N ILE A 72 10.46 -7.52 4.07
CA ILE A 72 11.29 -8.36 3.19
C ILE A 72 11.85 -7.54 2.03
N ASP A 73 11.00 -6.75 1.37
CA ASP A 73 11.38 -5.93 0.22
C ASP A 73 12.42 -4.87 0.62
N SER A 74 12.19 -4.15 1.72
CA SER A 74 13.13 -3.15 2.24
C SER A 74 14.47 -3.76 2.69
N PHE A 75 14.44 -4.90 3.38
CA PHE A 75 15.65 -5.61 3.78
C PHE A 75 16.47 -6.07 2.56
N ASN A 76 15.81 -6.65 1.56
CA ASN A 76 16.47 -7.15 0.37
C ASN A 76 16.98 -6.01 -0.54
N ALA A 77 16.29 -4.87 -0.57
CA ALA A 77 16.71 -3.68 -1.31
C ALA A 77 17.97 -3.03 -0.72
N ALA A 78 18.13 -3.07 0.61
CA ALA A 78 19.32 -2.51 1.28
C ALA A 78 20.62 -3.22 0.88
N ASN A 79 20.54 -4.48 0.42
CA ASN A 79 21.65 -5.30 -0.10
C ASN A 79 22.93 -5.27 0.76
N ASN A 80 22.77 -5.13 2.08
CA ASN A 80 23.86 -4.93 3.05
C ASN A 80 24.09 -6.16 3.93
N LYS A 81 23.38 -7.25 3.68
CA LYS A 81 23.51 -8.53 4.38
C LYS A 81 23.89 -9.63 3.38
N PRO A 82 24.64 -10.66 3.83
CA PRO A 82 25.03 -11.78 2.97
C PRO A 82 23.89 -12.78 2.71
N TYR A 83 22.65 -12.43 3.08
CA TYR A 83 21.46 -13.26 2.89
C TYR A 83 20.26 -12.38 2.51
N LYS A 84 19.25 -13.02 1.94
CA LYS A 84 17.97 -12.41 1.60
C LYS A 84 16.86 -13.01 2.45
N LEU A 85 15.84 -12.22 2.74
CA LEU A 85 14.60 -12.72 3.30
C LEU A 85 13.70 -13.23 2.19
N GLY A 86 12.98 -14.31 2.46
CA GLY A 86 12.00 -14.90 1.57
C GLY A 86 10.63 -14.93 2.21
N MET A 87 9.60 -14.88 1.36
CA MET A 87 8.23 -15.14 1.78
C MET A 87 8.11 -16.61 2.21
N ASN A 88 7.42 -16.88 3.33
CA ASN A 88 7.21 -18.22 3.86
C ASN A 88 5.79 -18.37 4.45
N GLN A 89 5.45 -19.54 5.00
CA GLN A 89 4.12 -19.81 5.55
C GLN A 89 3.73 -18.93 6.74
N PHE A 90 4.67 -18.24 7.40
CA PHE A 90 4.42 -17.40 8.57
C PHE A 90 4.23 -15.92 8.22
N ALA A 91 4.08 -15.59 6.93
CA ALA A 91 4.04 -14.21 6.46
C ALA A 91 2.85 -13.39 7.01
N ASP A 92 1.79 -14.03 7.52
CA ASP A 92 0.65 -13.36 8.15
C ASP A 92 0.66 -13.38 9.69
N LEU A 93 1.79 -13.76 10.28
CA LEU A 93 2.02 -13.74 11.73
C LEU A 93 2.87 -12.53 12.14
N THR A 94 2.60 -12.01 13.33
CA THR A 94 3.49 -11.09 14.03
C THR A 94 4.67 -11.83 14.64
N ASN A 95 5.74 -11.11 15.01
CA ASN A 95 6.88 -11.71 15.70
C ASN A 95 6.53 -12.35 17.06
N GLN A 96 5.42 -11.98 17.70
CA GLN A 96 4.98 -12.58 18.96
C GLN A 96 4.19 -13.87 18.75
N GLU A 97 3.62 -14.06 17.56
CA GLU A 97 2.85 -15.25 17.19
C GLU A 97 3.73 -16.36 16.58
N PHE A 98 4.98 -16.04 16.22
CA PHE A 98 5.99 -16.95 15.67
C PHE A 98 6.94 -17.43 16.77
#